data_AF-A0A953DJS3-F1
#
_entry.id   AF-A0A953DJS3-F1
#
_cell.length_a   1.000
_cell.length_b   1.000
_cell.length_c   1.000
_cell.angle_alpha   90.00
_cell.angle_beta   90.00
_cell.angle_gamma   90.00
#
_symmetry.space_group_name_H-M   'P 1'
#
loop_
_entity.id
_entity.type
_entity.pdbx_description
1 polymer ?
#
loop_
_entity_poly.entity_id
_entity_poly.type
_entity_poly.pdbx_seq_one_letter_code
_entity_poly.pdbx_strand_id
1 'polypeptide(L)'
;MSARQAAMVQAAIIGLCVLALLFVFQPFSRWLYGLGAGLVVLGGLIFNLVPLARHGMPAGRLVRAGIVVILALLVVVGLAIGSAFLYGIYLKSTHGAG
;
A
#
# COMPACT_ATOMS: atom_id res chain seq x y z
N MET A 1 13.90 8.61 -18.40
CA MET A 1 14.59 8.80 -17.10
C MET A 1 16.09 8.59 -17.26
N SER A 2 16.91 9.46 -16.68
CA SER A 2 18.36 9.25 -16.57
C SER A 2 18.68 8.11 -15.58
N ALA A 3 19.88 7.54 -15.66
CA ALA A 3 20.32 6.47 -14.75
C ALA A 3 20.28 6.94 -13.28
N ARG A 4 20.70 8.19 -13.03
CA ARG A 4 20.64 8.82 -11.70
C ARG A 4 19.21 8.95 -11.18
N GLN A 5 18.26 9.36 -12.04
CA GLN A 5 16.84 9.44 -11.65
C GLN A 5 16.27 8.07 -11.29
N ALA A 6 16.58 7.04 -12.08
CA ALA A 6 16.17 5.67 -11.79
C ALA A 6 16.69 5.18 -10.42
N ALA A 7 17.98 5.38 -10.17
CA ALA A 7 18.60 5.01 -8.89
C ALA A 7 17.99 5.77 -7.70
N MET A 8 17.75 7.08 -7.82
CA MET A 8 17.11 7.87 -6.77
C MET A 8 15.68 7.40 -6.47
N VAL A 9 14.90 7.07 -7.51
CA VAL A 9 13.54 6.54 -7.33
C VAL A 9 13.58 5.21 -6.60
N GLN A 10 14.44 4.28 -7.00
CA GLN A 10 14.56 2.99 -6.30
C GLN A 10 14.98 3.17 -4.84
N ALA A 11 16.00 3.99 -4.58
CA ALA A 11 16.49 4.26 -3.23
C ALA A 11 15.42 4.92 -2.35
N ALA A 12 14.64 5.86 -2.89
CA ALA A 12 13.56 6.50 -2.16
C ALA A 12 12.43 5.52 -1.80
N ILE A 13 12.06 4.63 -2.74
CA ILE A 13 11.01 3.64 -2.49
C ILE A 13 11.46 2.62 -1.45
N ILE A 14 12.68 2.08 -1.58
CA ILE A 14 13.24 1.14 -0.61
C ILE A 14 13.38 1.80 0.77
N GLY A 15 13.90 3.03 0.82
CA GLY A 15 14.06 3.80 2.05
C GLY A 15 12.73 4.04 2.76
N LEU A 16 11.68 4.38 2.00
CA LEU A 16 10.31 4.51 2.54
C LEU A 16 9.81 3.21 3.15
N CYS A 17 10.01 2.07 2.48
CA CYS A 17 9.60 0.77 2.99
C CYS A 17 10.34 0.41 4.30
N VAL A 18 11.65 0.62 4.33
CA VAL A 18 12.44 0.38 5.56
C VAL A 18 11.98 1.28 6.70
N LEU A 19 11.76 2.57 6.43
CA LEU A 19 11.24 3.52 7.42
C LEU A 19 9.87 3.10 7.95
N ALA A 20 8.97 2.64 7.07
CA ALA A 20 7.66 2.13 7.46
C ALA A 20 7.79 0.92 8.40
N LEU A 21 8.68 -0.02 8.09
CA LEU A 21 8.95 -1.18 8.96
C LEU A 21 9.49 -0.75 10.32
N LEU A 22 10.42 0.22 10.37
CA LEU A 22 10.92 0.76 11.63
C LEU A 22 9.81 1.35 12.51
N PHE A 23 8.78 1.95 11.90
CA PHE A 23 7.62 2.50 12.61
C PHE A 23 6.65 1.41 13.06
N VAL A 24 6.41 0.38 12.24
CA VAL A 24 5.58 -0.79 12.61
C VAL A 24 6.12 -1.50 13.84
N PHE A 25 7.44 -1.66 13.93
CA PHE A 25 8.07 -2.37 15.04
C PHE A 25 8.35 -1.50 16.27
N GLN A 26 7.78 -0.30 16.39
CA GLN A 26 7.91 0.53 17.59
C GLN A 26 7.08 -0.05 18.76
N PRO A 27 7.70 -0.50 19.86
CA PRO A 27 6.95 -1.05 21.01
C PRO A 27 6.41 0.05 21.94
N PHE A 28 6.91 1.29 21.79
CA PHE A 28 6.67 2.38 22.75
C PHE A 28 5.49 3.27 22.38
N SER A 29 5.04 3.29 21.12
CA SER A 29 4.03 4.23 20.65
C SER A 29 3.05 3.60 19.66
N ARG A 30 1.78 3.52 20.09
CA ARG A 30 0.65 3.14 19.24
C ARG A 30 0.45 4.08 18.05
N TRP A 31 0.83 5.35 18.19
CA TRP A 31 0.69 6.34 17.13
C TRP A 31 1.71 6.11 16.01
N LEU A 32 2.98 5.85 16.37
CA LEU A 32 4.02 5.45 15.43
C LEU A 32 3.69 4.11 14.76
N TYR A 33 3.16 3.15 15.51
CA TYR A 33 2.65 1.90 14.95
C TYR A 33 1.55 2.15 13.90
N GLY A 34 0.54 2.96 14.23
CA GLY A 34 -0.55 3.26 13.30
C GLY A 34 -0.07 3.93 12.01
N LEU A 35 0.86 4.89 12.13
CA LEU A 35 1.53 5.48 10.96
C LEU A 35 2.31 4.43 10.17
N GLY A 36 3.12 3.60 10.84
CA GLY A 36 3.90 2.54 10.22
C GLY A 36 3.01 1.55 9.47
N ALA A 37 1.90 1.13 10.07
CA ALA A 37 0.94 0.21 9.46
C ALA A 37 0.32 0.79 8.18
N GLY A 38 -0.04 2.07 8.17
CA GLY A 38 -0.50 2.74 6.95
C GLY A 38 0.61 2.89 5.92
N LEU A 39 1.81 3.32 6.35
CA LEU A 39 2.97 3.49 5.49
C LEU A 39 3.46 2.18 4.87
N VAL A 40 3.32 1.03 5.53
CA VAL A 40 3.75 -0.25 4.97
C VAL A 40 2.87 -0.67 3.80
N VAL A 41 1.57 -0.37 3.87
CA VAL A 41 0.64 -0.60 2.74
C VAL A 41 1.03 0.30 1.58
N LEU A 42 1.21 1.61 1.81
CA LEU A 42 1.64 2.55 0.79
C LEU A 42 3.02 2.19 0.20
N GLY A 43 3.97 1.83 1.06
CA GLY A 43 5.32 1.40 0.69
C GLY A 43 5.28 0.14 -0.17
N GLY A 44 4.54 -0.88 0.26
CA GLY A 44 4.35 -2.13 -0.51
C GLY A 44 3.71 -1.88 -1.87
N LEU A 45 2.71 -0.99 -1.95
CA LEU A 45 2.14 -0.55 -3.23
C LEU A 45 3.19 0.09 -4.13
N ILE A 46 3.87 1.12 -3.64
CA ILE A 46 4.88 1.87 -4.41
C ILE A 46 6.07 0.97 -4.77
N PHE A 47 6.39 -0.05 -3.97
CA PHE A 47 7.45 -1.03 -4.24
C PHE A 47 7.25 -1.78 -5.56
N ASN A 48 6.00 -1.96 -6.01
CA ASN A 48 5.70 -2.54 -7.32
C ASN A 48 6.24 -1.70 -8.50
N LEU A 49 6.62 -0.45 -8.26
CA LEU A 49 7.21 0.45 -9.25
C LEU A 49 8.73 0.31 -9.38
N VAL A 50 9.41 -0.33 -8.41
CA VAL A 50 10.87 -0.49 -8.40
C VAL A 50 11.40 -1.17 -9.68
N PRO A 51 10.81 -2.28 -10.18
CA PRO A 51 11.28 -2.94 -11.42
C PRO A 51 11.10 -2.08 -12.69
N LEU A 52 10.24 -1.06 -12.63
CA LEU A 52 9.95 -0.13 -13.72
C LEU A 52 10.83 1.11 -13.68
N ALA A 53 11.41 1.43 -12.53
CA ALA A 53 12.34 2.54 -12.33
C ALA A 53 13.73 2.20 -12.90
N ARG A 54 13.83 1.99 -14.21
CA ARG A 54 15.07 1.67 -14.93
C ARG A 54 15.45 2.73 -15.96
N HIS A 55 16.72 2.78 -16.33
CA HIS A 55 17.21 3.74 -17.31
C HIS A 55 16.55 3.53 -18.69
N GLY A 56 16.31 4.63 -19.42
CA GLY A 56 15.65 4.59 -20.74
C GLY A 56 14.12 4.44 -20.71
N MET A 57 13.51 4.19 -19.55
CA MET A 57 12.04 4.12 -19.45
C MET A 57 11.39 5.52 -19.50
N PRO A 58 10.27 5.69 -20.23
CA PRO A 58 9.41 6.86 -20.11
C PRO A 58 8.73 6.90 -18.74
N ALA A 59 8.74 8.06 -18.10
CA ALA A 59 8.11 8.28 -16.79
C ALA A 59 6.61 7.98 -16.80
N GLY A 60 5.94 8.16 -17.94
CA GLY A 60 4.51 7.82 -18.10
C GLY A 60 4.18 6.35 -17.85
N ARG A 61 5.10 5.40 -18.10
CA ARG A 61 4.85 3.98 -17.78
C ARG A 61 4.91 3.73 -16.27
N LEU A 62 5.75 4.48 -15.55
CA LEU A 62 5.82 4.45 -14.09
C LEU A 62 4.50 4.94 -13.48
N VAL A 63 3.97 6.06 -13.99
CA VAL A 63 2.67 6.62 -13.57
C VAL A 63 1.54 5.63 -13.88
N ARG A 64 1.51 5.06 -15.09
CA ARG A 64 0.47 4.10 -15.47
C ARG A 64 0.47 2.86 -14.58
N ALA A 65 1.66 2.33 -14.25
CA ALA A 65 1.77 1.22 -13.31
C ALA A 65 1.29 1.63 -11.90
N GLY A 66 1.63 2.83 -11.44
CA GLY A 66 1.13 3.38 -10.17
C GLY A 66 -0.41 3.43 -10.12
N ILE A 67 -1.05 3.87 -11.21
CA ILE A 67 -2.51 3.89 -11.32
C ILE A 67 -3.09 2.48 -11.20
N VAL A 68 -2.51 1.49 -11.90
CA VAL A 68 -2.98 0.08 -11.83
C VAL A 68 -2.91 -0.45 -10.39
N VAL A 69 -1.82 -0.17 -9.68
CA VAL A 69 -1.64 -0.60 -8.29
C VAL A 69 -2.66 0.07 -7.36
N ILE A 70 -2.93 1.37 -7.54
CA ILE A 70 -3.97 2.08 -6.78
C ILE A 70 -5.36 1.50 -7.07
N LEU A 71 -5.70 1.25 -8.33
CA LEU A 71 -6.98 0.66 -8.71
C LEU A 71 -7.17 -0.72 -8.09
N ALA A 72 -6.12 -1.56 -8.10
CA ALA A 72 -6.16 -2.86 -7.46
C ALA A 72 -6.42 -2.75 -5.95
N LEU A 73 -5.75 -1.81 -5.26
CA LEU A 73 -6.01 -1.57 -3.84
C LEU A 73 -7.45 -1.12 -3.60
N LEU A 74 -7.97 -0.19 -4.39
CA LEU A 74 -9.36 0.28 -4.25
C LEU A 74 -10.36 -0.86 -4.41
N VAL A 75 -10.13 -1.76 -5.37
CA VAL A 75 -10.96 -2.95 -5.56
C VAL A 75 -10.89 -3.86 -4.32
N VAL A 76 -9.69 -4.18 -3.83
CA VAL A 76 -9.52 -5.05 -2.65
C VAL A 76 -10.13 -4.42 -1.40
N VAL A 77 -9.93 -3.12 -1.17
CA VAL A 77 -10.53 -2.39 -0.04
C VAL A 77 -12.05 -2.36 -0.15
N GLY A 78 -12.59 -2.09 -1.34
CA GLY A 78 -14.03 -2.12 -1.58
C GLY A 78 -14.63 -3.49 -1.29
N LEU A 79 -13.97 -4.57 -1.74
CA LEU A 79 -14.37 -5.93 -1.43
C LEU A 79 -14.28 -6.25 0.06
N ALA A 80 -13.22 -5.81 0.74
CA ALA A 80 -13.04 -6.03 2.18
C ALA A 80 -14.12 -5.33 3.01
N ILE A 81 -14.39 -4.05 2.73
CA ILE A 81 -15.44 -3.27 3.39
C ILE A 81 -16.82 -3.87 3.10
N GLY A 82 -17.10 -4.18 1.82
CA GLY A 82 -18.36 -4.80 1.42
C GLY A 82 -18.60 -6.14 2.09
N SER A 83 -17.57 -6.98 2.18
CA SER A 83 -17.62 -8.28 2.87
C SER A 83 -17.88 -8.11 4.37
N ALA A 84 -17.18 -7.16 5.02
CA ALA A 84 -17.40 -6.87 6.44
C ALA A 84 -18.84 -6.39 6.71
N PHE A 85 -19.40 -5.56 5.83
CA PHE A 85 -20.77 -5.07 5.96
C PHE A 85 -21.81 -6.19 5.79
N LEU A 86 -21.66 -7.03 4.76
CA LEU A 86 -22.53 -8.19 4.53
C LEU A 86 -22.46 -9.19 5.70
N TYR A 87 -21.27 -9.43 6.23
CA TYR A 87 -21.07 -10.27 7.40
C TYR A 87 -21.77 -9.70 8.64
N GLY A 88 -21.69 -8.38 8.86
CA GLY A 88 -22.41 -7.70 9.93
C GLY A 88 -23.93 -7.85 9.82
N ILE A 89 -24.50 -7.75 8.61
CA ILE A 89 -25.92 -8.01 8.37
C ILE A 89 -26.28 -9.46 8.69
N TYR A 90 -25.49 -10.41 8.17
CA TYR A 90 -25.69 -11.84 8.41
C TYR A 90 -25.74 -12.16 9.90
N LEU A 91 -24.75 -11.71 10.68
CA LEU A 91 -24.69 -11.94 12.12
C LEU A 91 -25.88 -11.36 12.87
N LYS A 92 -26.36 -10.17 12.47
CA LYS A 92 -27.55 -9.54 13.05
C LYS A 92 -28.82 -10.37 12.78
N SER A 93 -28.94 -10.94 11.57
CA SER A 93 -30.06 -11.80 11.21
C SER A 93 -30.03 -13.15 11.93
N THR A 94 -28.84 -13.70 12.24
CA THR A 94 -28.74 -14.99 12.95
C THR A 94 -28.94 -14.86 14.46
N HIS A 95 -28.54 -13.75 15.08
CA HIS A 95 -28.67 -13.55 16.55
C HIS A 95 -29.93 -12.79 16.98
N GLY A 96 -30.65 -12.14 16.06
CA GLY A 96 -31.90 -11.41 16.36
C GLY A 96 -33.19 -12.23 16.22
N ALA A 97 -33.09 -13.55 16.02
CA ALA A 97 -34.22 -14.47 15.83
C ALA A 97 -34.47 -15.39 17.06
N GLY A 98 -34.19 -14.88 18.27
CA GLY A 98 -34.47 -15.53 19.55
C GLY A 98 -35.42 -14.68 20.38
#